data_AF-A0A3L6JQ51-F1
#
_entry.id   AF-A0A3L6JQ51-F1
#
_cell.length_a   1.000
_cell.length_b   1.000
_cell.length_c   1.000
_cell.angle_alpha   90.00
_cell.angle_beta   90.00
_cell.angle_gamma   90.00
#
_symmetry.space_group_name_H-M   'P 1'
#
loop_
_entity.id
_entity.type
_entity.pdbx_description
1 polymer ?
#
loop_
_entity_poly.entity_id
_entity_poly.type
_entity_poly.pdbx_seq_one_letter_code
_entity_poly.pdbx_strand_id
1 'polypeptide(L)'
;MPEAVFVVHLDDYQGFIVEKRYPASFTLNEKVLNLIFYEHEKEGKENLRYTEVETFRVASFVDKAHHGWMVCFVLGPEEQLESLRRPILGMGRLILELMIEAPETVRLEHILERQSSLDEIGEEQKYAQVFLTPSSALLLEKMESEGVEKAAKISIWLKGQVQTDSVDLREVIKPLMDSGLVKVEVIGKTTETVFLLRDLFGYRAPPVKAITKAKESVPQLAAKYLEQVTQFFTPPPPSKGYNPTIPSDDPNSPVFEDRERISRVLSKSLRYTVLNCLREEPLTTRQIADKTELPEEVVQNALSTLQSDHVTAEIGEGTWALLTDPVMETFMPEFILPVIAKKLSAKEIGPDIARRHLELLSEAWSGRK
;
A
#
# COMPACT_ATOMS: atom_id res chain seq x y z
N MET A 1 3.10 -25.89 14.02
CA MET A 1 3.25 -24.44 14.22
C MET A 1 4.66 -24.17 14.72
N PRO A 2 5.30 -23.05 14.32
CA PRO A 2 6.66 -22.72 14.72
C PRO A 2 6.86 -22.86 16.23
N GLU A 3 7.99 -23.44 16.63
CA GLU A 3 8.33 -23.71 18.04
C GLU A 3 8.66 -22.42 18.81
N ALA A 4 9.21 -21.43 18.09
CA ALA A 4 9.49 -20.12 18.64
C ALA A 4 9.37 -19.04 17.56
N VAL A 5 9.07 -17.81 18.00
CA VAL A 5 9.11 -16.61 17.17
C VAL A 5 9.83 -15.51 17.91
N PHE A 6 10.63 -14.74 17.19
CA PHE A 6 11.29 -13.56 17.74
C PHE A 6 11.39 -12.45 16.71
N VAL A 7 11.38 -11.22 17.19
CA VAL A 7 11.50 -10.01 16.38
C VAL A 7 12.84 -9.37 16.69
N VAL A 8 13.57 -9.03 15.64
CA VAL A 8 14.90 -8.41 15.71
C VAL A 8 14.83 -7.05 15.03
N HIS A 9 15.44 -6.07 15.68
CA HIS A 9 15.69 -4.75 15.12
C HIS A 9 17.20 -4.52 15.10
N LEU A 10 17.75 -4.18 13.93
CA LEU A 10 19.12 -3.72 13.78
C LEU A 10 19.18 -2.22 14.07
N ASP A 11 19.65 -1.88 15.26
CA ASP A 11 19.90 -0.50 15.67
C ASP A 11 21.32 -0.08 15.28
N ASP A 12 21.47 1.11 14.71
CA ASP A 12 22.75 1.63 14.21
C ASP A 12 23.84 1.76 15.30
N TYR A 13 23.43 1.86 16.58
CA TYR A 13 24.34 2.05 17.70
C TYR A 13 24.56 0.77 18.50
N GLN A 14 23.50 0.01 18.74
CA GLN A 14 23.51 -1.16 19.61
C GLN A 14 23.64 -2.49 18.87
N GLY A 15 23.52 -2.48 17.53
CA GLY A 15 23.50 -3.69 16.72
C GLY A 15 22.16 -4.42 16.84
N PHE A 16 22.19 -5.75 16.89
CA PHE A 16 20.96 -6.56 16.93
C PHE A 16 20.29 -6.51 18.30
N ILE A 17 19.08 -5.95 18.34
CA ILE A 17 18.19 -5.93 19.50
C ILE A 17 17.06 -6.93 19.27
N VAL A 18 16.87 -7.86 20.21
CA VAL A 18 15.70 -8.76 20.21
C VAL A 18 14.56 -8.08 20.96
N GLU A 19 13.68 -7.43 20.22
CA GLU A 19 12.57 -6.63 20.74
C GLU A 19 11.49 -7.48 21.41
N LYS A 20 11.11 -8.59 20.77
CA LYS A 20 10.14 -9.56 21.31
C LYS A 20 10.54 -10.99 21.02
N ARG A 21 10.12 -11.91 21.89
CA ARG A 21 10.30 -13.35 21.70
C ARG A 21 9.18 -14.15 22.36
N TYR A 22 8.87 -15.29 21.77
CA TYR A 22 7.99 -16.29 22.32
C TYR A 22 8.49 -17.70 21.93
N PRO A 23 8.53 -18.67 22.86
CA PRO A 23 8.33 -18.50 24.29
C PRO A 23 9.42 -17.61 24.91
N ALA A 24 9.15 -16.99 26.06
CA ALA A 24 10.12 -16.11 26.74
C ALA A 24 11.43 -16.83 27.12
N SER A 25 11.36 -18.16 27.30
CA SER A 25 12.51 -19.04 27.57
C SER A 25 13.41 -19.26 26.36
N PHE A 26 12.98 -18.88 25.15
CA PHE A 26 13.78 -19.04 23.95
C PHE A 26 15.00 -18.10 23.98
N THR A 27 16.17 -18.67 23.71
CA THR A 27 17.44 -17.95 23.73
C THR A 27 18.21 -18.20 22.44
N LEU A 28 18.89 -17.15 21.98
CA LEU A 28 19.74 -17.17 20.80
C LEU A 28 21.08 -16.56 21.15
N ASN A 29 22.12 -17.05 20.49
CA ASN A 29 23.41 -16.40 20.49
C ASN A 29 23.48 -15.37 19.34
N GLU A 30 24.37 -14.39 19.49
CA GLU A 30 24.57 -13.32 18.51
C GLU A 30 25.05 -13.85 17.15
N LYS A 31 25.78 -14.97 17.15
CA LYS A 31 26.27 -15.63 15.93
C LYS A 31 25.11 -16.11 15.04
N VAL A 32 24.06 -16.69 15.62
CA VAL A 32 22.87 -17.13 14.88
C VAL A 32 22.15 -15.93 14.27
N LEU A 33 21.99 -14.83 15.02
CA LEU A 33 21.36 -13.60 14.51
C LEU A 33 22.13 -13.01 13.32
N ASN A 34 23.46 -12.91 13.45
CA ASN A 34 24.33 -12.44 12.37
C ASN A 34 24.19 -13.27 11.10
N LEU A 35 24.12 -14.60 11.23
CA LEU A 35 23.98 -15.51 10.09
C LEU A 35 22.62 -15.34 9.39
N ILE A 36 21.53 -15.26 10.16
CA ILE A 36 20.19 -15.04 9.60
C ILE A 36 20.13 -13.70 8.86
N PHE A 37 20.66 -12.63 9.47
CA PHE A 37 20.68 -11.31 8.83
C PHE A 37 21.54 -11.30 7.56
N TYR A 38 22.73 -11.89 7.62
CA TYR A 38 23.61 -12.01 6.45
C TYR A 38 22.94 -12.76 5.30
N GLU A 39 22.15 -13.79 5.59
CA GLU A 39 21.38 -14.46 4.55
C GLU A 39 20.39 -13.52 3.87
N HIS A 40 19.81 -12.51 4.52
CA HIS A 40 18.95 -11.52 3.86
C HIS A 40 19.71 -10.50 3.01
N GLU A 41 20.93 -10.15 3.42
CA GLU A 41 21.81 -9.25 2.66
C GLU A 41 22.38 -9.89 1.39
N LYS A 42 22.46 -11.23 1.32
CA LYS A 42 22.85 -11.92 0.08
C LYS A 42 21.86 -11.63 -1.03
N GLU A 43 22.36 -11.36 -2.24
CA GLU A 43 21.56 -11.07 -3.44
C GLU A 43 20.30 -11.95 -3.56
N GLY A 44 19.14 -11.33 -3.36
CA GLY A 44 17.84 -12.00 -3.37
C GLY A 44 16.74 -11.01 -2.97
N LYS A 45 15.66 -10.94 -3.75
CA LYS A 45 14.58 -9.98 -3.53
C LYS A 45 13.43 -10.54 -2.68
N GLU A 46 13.53 -11.79 -2.22
CA GLU A 46 12.46 -12.45 -1.48
C GLU A 46 12.42 -11.96 -0.03
N ASN A 47 11.20 -11.63 0.41
CA ASN A 47 10.94 -11.18 1.77
C ASN A 47 11.02 -12.31 2.80
N LEU A 48 10.92 -13.58 2.37
CA LEU A 48 11.03 -14.75 3.24
C LEU A 48 12.25 -15.57 2.85
N ARG A 49 13.10 -15.91 3.82
CA ARG A 49 14.23 -16.81 3.64
C ARG A 49 14.23 -17.92 4.66
N TYR A 50 14.75 -19.06 4.25
CA TYR A 50 14.97 -20.20 5.12
C TYR A 50 16.46 -20.43 5.33
N THR A 51 16.86 -20.56 6.58
CA THR A 51 18.25 -20.80 6.96
C THR A 51 18.33 -21.90 8.01
N GLU A 52 19.25 -22.83 7.82
CA GLU A 52 19.62 -23.80 8.84
C GLU A 52 20.91 -23.33 9.51
N VAL A 53 20.83 -23.00 10.80
CA VAL A 53 21.96 -22.49 11.58
C VAL A 53 22.08 -23.27 12.88
N GLU A 54 23.22 -23.95 13.06
CA GLU A 54 23.48 -24.82 14.21
C GLU A 54 22.39 -25.90 14.36
N THR A 55 21.54 -25.81 15.38
CA THR A 55 20.41 -26.72 15.59
C THR A 55 19.06 -26.13 15.19
N PHE A 56 19.04 -24.90 14.65
CA PHE A 56 17.80 -24.19 14.35
C PHE A 56 17.50 -24.20 12.86
N ARG A 57 16.22 -24.43 12.54
CA ARG A 57 15.65 -24.26 11.21
C ARG A 57 14.82 -22.98 11.24
N VAL A 58 15.29 -21.90 10.63
CA VAL A 58 14.68 -20.57 10.79
C VAL A 58 14.11 -20.07 9.47
N ALA A 59 12.80 -19.79 9.47
CA ALA A 59 12.16 -18.98 8.45
C ALA A 59 12.17 -17.51 8.90
N SER A 60 12.80 -16.62 8.14
CA SER A 60 12.98 -15.22 8.49
C SER A 60 12.30 -14.32 7.45
N PHE A 61 11.45 -13.43 7.93
CA PHE A 61 10.70 -12.47 7.14
C PHE A 61 11.25 -11.06 7.35
N VAL A 62 11.49 -10.35 6.25
CA VAL A 62 11.84 -8.93 6.21
C VAL A 62 10.90 -8.20 5.27
N ASP A 63 10.69 -6.92 5.53
CA ASP A 63 9.96 -6.05 4.61
C ASP A 63 10.83 -4.85 4.23
N LYS A 64 10.87 -4.54 2.93
CA LYS A 64 11.68 -3.43 2.40
C LYS A 64 11.21 -2.07 2.88
N ALA A 65 9.91 -1.95 3.22
CA ALA A 65 9.39 -0.73 3.81
C ALA A 65 9.89 -0.52 5.25
N HIS A 66 10.35 -1.58 5.92
CA HIS A 66 10.72 -1.60 7.33
C HIS A 66 12.18 -2.06 7.48
N HIS A 67 13.12 -1.28 6.92
CA HIS A 67 14.54 -1.60 6.95
C HIS A 67 15.06 -1.77 8.39
N GLY A 68 15.96 -2.74 8.59
CA GLY A 68 16.49 -3.09 9.91
C GLY A 68 15.58 -4.00 10.75
N TRP A 69 14.32 -4.23 10.35
CA TRP A 69 13.41 -5.11 11.08
C TRP A 69 13.27 -6.49 10.47
N MET A 70 13.21 -7.51 11.31
CA MET A 70 13.08 -8.90 10.91
C MET A 70 12.23 -9.70 11.89
N VAL A 71 11.37 -10.58 11.37
CA VAL A 71 10.62 -11.55 12.16
C VAL A 71 11.14 -12.94 11.83
N CYS A 72 11.48 -13.71 12.85
CA CYS A 72 12.02 -15.05 12.66
C CYS A 72 11.12 -16.08 13.33
N PHE A 73 10.87 -17.16 12.61
CA PHE A 73 10.07 -18.31 13.00
C PHE A 73 10.99 -19.54 13.04
N VAL A 74 11.14 -20.13 14.22
CA VAL A 74 11.91 -21.36 14.42
C VAL A 74 10.98 -22.53 14.13
N LEU A 75 11.31 -23.29 13.09
CA LEU A 75 10.53 -24.42 12.63
C LEU A 75 10.91 -25.70 13.37
N GLY A 76 9.90 -26.48 13.75
CA GLY A 76 10.11 -27.79 14.34
C GLY A 76 10.63 -28.83 13.34
N PRO A 77 11.09 -30.01 13.79
CA PRO A 77 11.67 -31.04 12.92
C PRO A 77 10.75 -31.51 11.79
N GLU A 78 9.45 -31.61 12.07
CA GLU A 78 8.44 -32.10 11.11
C GLU A 78 7.89 -30.98 10.21
N GLU A 79 8.21 -29.72 10.49
CA GLU A 79 7.68 -28.59 9.74
C GLU A 79 8.46 -28.36 8.44
N GLN A 80 7.74 -28.09 7.36
CA GLN A 80 8.32 -27.79 6.06
C GLN A 80 7.98 -26.34 5.70
N LEU A 81 8.97 -25.57 5.27
CA LEU A 81 8.76 -24.16 4.91
C LEU A 81 7.66 -24.01 3.86
N GLU A 82 7.66 -24.85 2.83
CA GLU A 82 6.73 -24.73 1.71
C GLU A 82 5.26 -24.85 2.13
N SER A 83 4.95 -25.68 3.13
CA SER A 83 3.58 -25.78 3.65
C SER A 83 3.20 -24.61 4.55
N LEU A 84 4.17 -23.95 5.18
CA LEU A 84 3.97 -22.82 6.09
C LEU A 84 4.25 -21.46 5.46
N ARG A 85 4.69 -21.42 4.20
CA ARG A 85 5.18 -20.21 3.51
C ARG A 85 4.18 -19.08 3.56
N ARG A 86 2.92 -19.34 3.17
CA ARG A 86 1.86 -18.34 3.14
C ARG A 86 1.46 -17.86 4.55
N PRO A 87 1.17 -18.73 5.53
CA PRO A 87 0.94 -18.31 6.91
C PRO A 87 2.08 -17.48 7.50
N ILE A 88 3.33 -17.91 7.31
CA ILE A 88 4.52 -17.21 7.83
C ILE A 88 4.67 -15.82 7.19
N LEU A 89 4.44 -15.69 5.89
CA LEU A 89 4.45 -14.39 5.22
C LEU A 89 3.39 -13.45 5.81
N GLY A 90 2.17 -13.93 5.97
CA GLY A 90 1.08 -13.12 6.49
C GLY A 90 1.25 -12.72 7.96
N MET A 91 1.68 -13.66 8.81
CA MET A 91 2.02 -13.39 10.21
C MET A 91 3.23 -12.44 10.30
N GLY A 92 4.26 -12.65 9.48
CA GLY A 92 5.46 -11.80 9.45
C GLY A 92 5.12 -10.35 9.13
N ARG A 93 4.25 -10.10 8.13
CA ARG A 93 3.73 -8.77 7.82
C ARG A 93 2.97 -8.15 9.00
N LEU A 94 2.04 -8.91 9.59
CA LEU A 94 1.26 -8.44 10.73
C LEU A 94 2.16 -8.03 11.90
N ILE A 95 3.10 -8.92 12.26
CA ILE A 95 4.02 -8.67 13.37
C ILE A 95 4.87 -7.43 13.10
N LEU A 96 5.45 -7.28 11.90
CA LEU A 96 6.23 -6.08 11.58
C LEU A 96 5.41 -4.80 11.66
N GLU A 97 4.25 -4.76 11.00
CA GLU A 97 3.37 -3.58 11.03
C GLU A 97 2.97 -3.19 12.45
N LEU A 98 2.61 -4.17 13.28
CA LEU A 98 2.28 -3.92 14.68
C LEU A 98 3.50 -3.48 15.51
N MET A 99 4.69 -4.04 15.27
CA MET A 99 5.91 -3.63 15.97
C MET A 99 6.30 -2.18 15.66
N ILE A 100 5.98 -1.71 14.45
CA ILE A 100 6.24 -0.32 14.03
C ILE A 100 5.17 0.65 14.56
N GLU A 101 3.88 0.30 14.47
CA GLU A 101 2.80 1.22 14.84
C GLU A 101 2.43 1.16 16.34
N ALA A 102 2.50 -0.02 16.96
CA ALA A 102 2.08 -0.24 18.35
C ALA A 102 2.81 -1.43 19.02
N PRO A 103 4.14 -1.36 19.23
CA PRO A 103 4.95 -2.47 19.72
C PRO A 103 4.43 -3.05 21.05
N GLU A 104 3.91 -2.20 21.93
CA GLU A 104 3.38 -2.61 23.23
C GLU A 104 2.17 -3.55 23.14
N THR A 105 1.42 -3.51 22.03
CA THR A 105 0.23 -4.34 21.83
C THR A 105 0.55 -5.72 21.26
N VAL A 106 1.78 -5.93 20.74
CA VAL A 106 2.15 -7.19 20.09
C VAL A 106 2.19 -8.33 21.10
N ARG A 107 1.41 -9.38 20.83
CA ARG A 107 1.35 -10.64 21.59
C ARG A 107 1.66 -11.80 20.64
N LEU A 108 2.92 -12.20 20.56
CA LEU A 108 3.38 -13.21 19.60
C LEU A 108 2.67 -14.56 19.78
N GLU A 109 2.42 -14.96 21.04
CA GLU A 109 1.68 -16.19 21.38
C GLU A 109 0.29 -16.22 20.72
N HIS A 110 -0.44 -15.11 20.82
CA HIS A 110 -1.81 -14.98 20.33
C HIS A 110 -1.86 -14.98 18.81
N ILE A 111 -0.92 -14.26 18.17
CA ILE A 111 -0.76 -14.25 16.70
C ILE A 111 -0.48 -15.66 16.19
N LEU A 112 0.37 -16.44 16.88
CA LEU A 112 0.65 -17.82 16.49
C LEU A 112 -0.55 -18.73 16.68
N GLU A 113 -1.20 -18.69 17.85
CA GLU A 113 -2.34 -19.55 18.17
C GLU A 113 -3.51 -19.33 17.21
N ARG A 114 -3.79 -18.08 16.85
CA ARG A 114 -4.87 -17.71 15.92
C ARG A 114 -4.45 -17.73 14.45
N GLN A 115 -3.15 -17.81 14.17
CA GLN A 115 -2.57 -17.63 12.83
C GLN A 115 -2.92 -16.27 12.21
N SER A 116 -2.98 -15.23 13.04
CA SER A 116 -3.36 -13.88 12.62
C SER A 116 -2.40 -13.32 11.58
N SER A 117 -2.95 -12.80 10.49
CA SER A 117 -2.16 -12.47 9.31
C SER A 117 -2.64 -11.21 8.60
N LEU A 118 -1.72 -10.51 7.95
CA LEU A 118 -2.04 -9.49 6.96
C LEU A 118 -1.84 -10.03 5.54
N ASP A 119 -2.79 -9.70 4.68
CA ASP A 119 -2.71 -10.00 3.26
C ASP A 119 -1.60 -9.20 2.55
N GLU A 120 -1.34 -9.55 1.30
CA GLU A 120 -0.46 -8.73 0.45
C GLU A 120 -1.13 -7.41 0.10
N ILE A 121 -0.32 -6.39 -0.12
CA ILE A 121 -0.83 -5.11 -0.59
C ILE A 121 -1.62 -5.30 -1.88
N GLY A 122 -2.89 -4.91 -1.84
CA GLY A 122 -3.79 -4.98 -2.99
C GLY A 122 -3.44 -3.94 -4.06
N GLU A 123 -4.05 -4.07 -5.24
CA GLU A 123 -3.86 -3.12 -6.34
C GLU A 123 -4.19 -1.68 -5.93
N GLU A 124 -5.28 -1.47 -5.20
CA GLU A 124 -5.67 -0.16 -4.68
C GLU A 124 -4.60 0.48 -3.78
N GLN A 125 -3.93 -0.32 -2.94
CA GLN A 125 -2.83 0.16 -2.10
C GLN A 125 -1.57 0.43 -2.91
N LYS A 126 -1.28 -0.38 -3.95
CA LYS A 126 -0.17 -0.11 -4.88
C LYS A 126 -0.38 1.19 -5.65
N TYR A 127 -1.61 1.49 -6.04
CA TYR A 127 -1.96 2.77 -6.65
C TYR A 127 -1.73 3.93 -5.68
N ALA A 128 -2.14 3.78 -4.42
CA ALA A 128 -1.89 4.78 -3.38
C ALA A 128 -0.40 5.04 -3.14
N GLN A 129 0.46 4.03 -3.24
CA GLN A 129 1.91 4.20 -3.07
C GLN A 129 2.54 5.16 -4.08
N VAL A 130 1.94 5.34 -5.26
CA VAL A 130 2.45 6.26 -6.30
C VAL A 130 2.48 7.71 -5.81
N PHE A 131 1.52 8.15 -4.99
CA PHE A 131 1.46 9.52 -4.48
C PHE A 131 2.10 9.72 -3.12
N LEU A 132 2.68 8.67 -2.52
CA LEU A 132 3.43 8.84 -1.26
C LEU A 132 4.77 9.52 -1.47
N THR A 133 5.30 9.49 -2.70
CA THR A 133 6.53 10.20 -3.03
C THR A 133 6.24 11.26 -4.10
N PRO A 134 6.61 12.54 -3.86
CA PRO A 134 6.36 13.61 -4.82
C PRO A 134 6.97 13.35 -6.19
N SER A 135 8.13 12.68 -6.25
CA SER A 135 8.80 12.37 -7.52
C SER A 135 8.04 11.35 -8.36
N SER A 136 7.39 10.35 -7.75
CA SER A 136 6.57 9.37 -8.48
C SER A 136 5.28 9.99 -9.00
N ALA A 137 4.62 10.83 -8.20
CA ALA A 137 3.46 11.61 -8.64
C ALA A 137 3.81 12.52 -9.82
N LEU A 138 4.91 13.28 -9.70
CA LEU A 138 5.41 14.15 -10.74
C LEU A 138 5.77 13.38 -12.03
N LEU A 139 6.37 12.20 -11.89
CA LEU A 139 6.63 11.32 -13.04
C LEU A 139 5.33 10.88 -13.72
N LEU A 140 4.28 10.54 -12.98
CA LEU A 140 2.98 10.18 -13.55
C LEU A 140 2.41 11.34 -14.38
N GLU A 141 2.38 12.55 -13.83
CA GLU A 141 1.91 13.76 -14.54
C GLU A 141 2.69 14.04 -15.83
N LYS A 142 4.00 13.78 -15.81
CA LYS A 142 4.82 13.86 -17.01
C LYS A 142 4.42 12.82 -18.04
N MET A 143 4.17 11.60 -17.60
CA MET A 143 3.75 10.51 -18.48
C MET A 143 2.33 10.72 -19.02
N GLU A 144 1.42 11.34 -18.28
CA GLU A 144 0.11 11.77 -18.77
C GLU A 144 0.26 12.75 -19.95
N SER A 145 1.19 13.70 -19.84
CA SER A 145 1.44 14.68 -20.90
C SER A 145 2.14 14.08 -22.13
N GLU A 146 3.05 13.12 -21.92
CA GLU A 146 3.96 12.64 -22.95
C GLU A 146 3.53 11.31 -23.57
N GLY A 147 2.80 10.47 -22.84
CA GLY A 147 2.44 9.08 -23.15
C GLY A 147 3.63 8.11 -23.18
N VAL A 148 4.68 8.47 -23.92
CA VAL A 148 5.91 7.70 -24.10
C VAL A 148 7.14 8.60 -24.12
N GLU A 149 8.19 8.21 -23.41
CA GLU A 149 9.44 8.97 -23.35
C GLU A 149 10.66 8.09 -23.03
N LYS A 150 11.85 8.52 -23.47
CA LYS A 150 13.12 7.86 -23.12
C LYS A 150 13.43 8.05 -21.64
N ALA A 151 13.84 6.98 -20.97
CA ALA A 151 14.24 7.01 -19.55
C ALA A 151 15.30 8.09 -19.26
N ALA A 152 16.29 8.26 -20.15
CA ALA A 152 17.31 9.30 -20.03
C ALA A 152 16.74 10.73 -20.03
N LYS A 153 15.72 11.02 -20.86
CA LYS A 153 15.08 12.34 -20.94
C LYS A 153 14.23 12.61 -19.70
N ILE A 154 13.54 11.58 -19.19
CA ILE A 154 12.82 11.64 -17.90
C ILE A 154 13.80 11.95 -16.76
N SER A 155 14.95 11.26 -16.69
CA SER A 155 15.95 11.48 -15.65
C SER A 155 16.46 12.93 -15.64
N ILE A 156 16.80 13.49 -16.81
CA ILE A 156 17.23 14.88 -16.94
C ILE A 156 16.13 15.85 -16.47
N TRP A 157 14.89 15.59 -16.89
CA TRP A 157 13.75 16.43 -16.52
C TRP A 157 13.49 16.40 -15.00
N LEU A 158 13.46 15.21 -14.38
CA LEU A 158 13.25 15.05 -12.94
C LEU A 158 14.32 15.78 -12.12
N LYS A 159 15.59 15.67 -12.50
CA LYS A 159 16.69 16.40 -11.85
C LYS A 159 16.49 17.92 -11.90
N GLY A 160 15.96 18.42 -13.00
CA GLY A 160 15.62 19.84 -13.15
C GLY A 160 14.43 20.30 -12.28
N GLN A 161 13.52 19.40 -11.91
CA GLN A 161 12.36 19.75 -11.07
C GLN A 161 12.66 19.69 -9.57
N VAL A 162 13.41 18.69 -9.11
CA VAL A 162 13.57 18.40 -7.67
C VAL A 162 14.73 19.18 -7.04
N GLN A 163 15.55 19.90 -7.82
CA GLN A 163 16.71 20.69 -7.36
C GLN A 163 17.69 19.91 -6.45
N THR A 164 17.74 18.58 -6.59
CA THR A 164 18.65 17.69 -5.85
C THR A 164 19.46 16.84 -6.81
N ASP A 165 20.76 16.72 -6.55
CA ASP A 165 21.73 16.01 -7.41
C ASP A 165 21.56 14.48 -7.41
N SER A 166 20.74 13.92 -6.52
CA SER A 166 20.68 12.48 -6.22
C SER A 166 19.30 11.82 -6.46
N VAL A 167 18.54 12.23 -7.48
CA VAL A 167 17.31 11.51 -7.85
C VAL A 167 17.66 10.24 -8.65
N ASP A 168 17.44 9.06 -8.04
CA ASP A 168 17.53 7.78 -8.74
C ASP A 168 16.21 7.48 -9.47
N LEU A 169 16.27 7.48 -10.82
CA LEU A 169 15.10 7.19 -11.65
C LEU A 169 14.49 5.81 -11.35
N ARG A 170 15.32 4.82 -10.97
CA ARG A 170 14.84 3.46 -10.69
C ARG A 170 13.94 3.44 -9.46
N GLU A 171 14.28 4.19 -8.43
CA GLU A 171 13.44 4.32 -7.23
C GLU A 171 12.15 5.10 -7.54
N VAL A 172 12.24 6.16 -8.35
CA VAL A 172 11.06 6.97 -8.71
C VAL A 172 10.07 6.21 -9.60
N ILE A 173 10.55 5.40 -10.55
CA ILE A 173 9.69 4.69 -11.50
C ILE A 173 9.10 3.40 -10.92
N LYS A 174 9.75 2.84 -9.90
CA LYS A 174 9.39 1.54 -9.32
C LYS A 174 7.94 1.50 -8.81
N PRO A 175 7.41 2.47 -8.05
CA PRO A 175 5.99 2.47 -7.66
C PRO A 175 5.03 2.45 -8.85
N LEU A 176 5.36 3.15 -9.95
CA LEU A 176 4.54 3.16 -11.17
C LEU A 176 4.63 1.83 -11.94
N MET A 177 5.77 1.14 -11.89
CA MET A 177 5.94 -0.19 -12.48
C MET A 177 5.24 -1.27 -11.66
N ASP A 178 5.40 -1.24 -10.34
CA ASP A 178 4.84 -2.22 -9.40
C ASP A 178 3.30 -2.15 -9.38
N SER A 179 2.73 -0.95 -9.62
CA SER A 179 1.29 -0.73 -9.84
C SER A 179 0.84 -0.98 -11.29
N GLY A 180 1.76 -1.26 -12.22
CA GLY A 180 1.45 -1.49 -13.62
C GLY A 180 0.87 -0.26 -14.36
N LEU A 181 1.10 0.96 -13.85
CA LEU A 181 0.76 2.20 -14.55
C LEU A 181 1.68 2.42 -15.75
N VAL A 182 2.97 2.13 -15.58
CA VAL A 182 3.98 2.26 -16.63
C VAL A 182 4.71 0.95 -16.90
N LYS A 183 5.24 0.82 -18.11
CA LYS A 183 6.16 -0.26 -18.48
C LYS A 183 7.44 0.33 -19.04
N VAL A 184 8.58 -0.23 -18.61
CA VAL A 184 9.90 0.11 -19.14
C VAL A 184 10.36 -1.02 -20.04
N GLU A 185 10.63 -0.72 -21.31
CA GLU A 185 11.19 -1.69 -22.26
C GLU A 185 12.38 -1.08 -23.01
N VAL A 186 13.36 -1.94 -23.33
CA VAL A 186 14.46 -1.56 -24.23
C VAL A 186 14.01 -1.76 -25.67
N ILE A 187 13.88 -0.64 -26.41
CA ILE A 187 13.55 -0.67 -27.83
C ILE A 187 14.83 -0.54 -28.66
N GLY A 188 15.02 -1.46 -29.61
CA GLY A 188 16.24 -1.55 -30.41
C GLY A 188 17.39 -2.18 -29.62
N LYS A 189 18.59 -1.55 -29.63
CA LYS A 189 19.78 -2.12 -28.98
C LYS A 189 20.05 -1.58 -27.57
N THR A 190 19.67 -0.34 -27.26
CA THR A 190 20.10 0.32 -26.02
C THR A 190 19.12 1.36 -25.47
N THR A 191 17.94 1.56 -26.07
CA THR A 191 17.06 2.68 -25.69
C THR A 191 15.99 2.21 -24.70
N GLU A 192 16.22 2.45 -23.40
CA GLU A 192 15.19 2.30 -22.37
C GLU A 192 14.09 3.36 -22.58
N THR A 193 12.87 2.88 -22.79
CA THR A 193 11.68 3.68 -23.08
C THR A 193 10.61 3.36 -22.06
N VAL A 194 9.98 4.40 -21.53
CA VAL A 194 8.89 4.32 -20.56
C VAL A 194 7.57 4.58 -21.29
N PHE A 195 6.59 3.70 -21.08
CA PHE A 195 5.27 3.75 -21.70
C PHE A 195 4.20 3.86 -20.61
N LEU A 196 3.29 4.84 -20.73
CA LEU A 196 2.08 4.92 -19.91
C LEU A 196 1.04 3.92 -20.43
N LEU A 197 0.60 2.99 -19.59
CA LEU A 197 -0.38 1.95 -19.95
C LEU A 197 -1.72 2.13 -19.25
N ARG A 198 -1.68 2.70 -18.05
CA ARG A 198 -2.84 3.01 -17.23
C ARG A 198 -2.62 4.35 -16.59
N ASP A 199 -3.70 5.08 -16.42
CA ASP A 199 -3.71 6.28 -15.60
C ASP A 199 -4.58 6.03 -14.36
N LEU A 200 -4.49 6.91 -13.37
CA LEU A 200 -5.10 6.71 -12.07
C LEU A 200 -6.05 7.84 -11.69
N PHE A 201 -7.18 7.48 -11.10
CA PHE A 201 -8.10 8.41 -10.48
C PHE A 201 -8.32 8.04 -9.01
N GLY A 202 -8.17 9.02 -8.12
CA GLY A 202 -8.41 8.88 -6.68
C GLY A 202 -9.55 9.79 -6.24
N TYR A 203 -10.56 9.22 -5.59
CA TYR A 203 -11.75 9.97 -5.14
C TYR A 203 -12.41 9.33 -3.93
N ARG A 204 -13.33 10.06 -3.29
CA ARG A 204 -14.21 9.53 -2.25
C ARG A 204 -15.57 9.21 -2.83
N ALA A 205 -16.03 7.99 -2.62
CA ALA A 205 -17.36 7.54 -2.97
C ALA A 205 -18.28 7.47 -1.74
N PRO A 206 -19.60 7.64 -1.90
CA PRO A 206 -20.55 7.24 -0.88
C PRO A 206 -20.47 5.73 -0.65
N PRO A 207 -20.42 5.23 0.60
CA PRO A 207 -20.30 3.80 0.92
C PRO A 207 -21.64 3.06 0.77
N VAL A 208 -22.15 2.96 -0.46
CA VAL A 208 -23.50 2.44 -0.79
C VAL A 208 -23.75 1.06 -0.22
N LYS A 209 -22.74 0.17 -0.26
CA LYS A 209 -22.82 -1.20 0.27
C LYS A 209 -23.06 -1.20 1.78
N ALA A 210 -22.20 -0.52 2.54
CA ALA A 210 -22.34 -0.39 3.98
C ALA A 210 -23.65 0.31 4.40
N ILE A 211 -24.08 1.35 3.68
CA ILE A 211 -25.36 2.05 3.92
C ILE A 211 -26.54 1.09 3.74
N THR A 212 -26.51 0.29 2.67
CA THR A 212 -27.56 -0.70 2.41
C THR A 212 -27.58 -1.75 3.51
N LYS A 213 -26.41 -2.25 3.92
CA LYS A 213 -26.28 -3.27 4.96
C LYS A 213 -26.69 -2.77 6.34
N ALA A 214 -26.45 -1.50 6.65
CA ALA A 214 -26.85 -0.87 7.92
C ALA A 214 -28.35 -0.97 8.20
N LYS A 215 -29.20 -1.00 7.15
CA LYS A 215 -30.66 -1.18 7.31
C LYS A 215 -31.03 -2.56 7.87
N GLU A 216 -30.14 -3.54 7.72
CA GLU A 216 -30.30 -4.90 8.22
C GLU A 216 -29.55 -5.10 9.54
N SER A 217 -28.29 -4.65 9.63
CA SER A 217 -27.41 -4.92 10.77
C SER A 217 -27.61 -3.98 11.95
N VAL A 218 -27.90 -2.70 11.69
CA VAL A 218 -28.14 -1.66 12.72
C VAL A 218 -29.31 -0.74 12.32
N PRO A 219 -30.54 -1.27 12.19
CA PRO A 219 -31.68 -0.52 11.63
C PRO A 219 -32.00 0.79 12.36
N GLN A 220 -31.77 0.83 13.67
CA GLN A 220 -31.99 1.99 14.52
C GLN A 220 -31.03 3.16 14.24
N LEU A 221 -29.83 2.88 13.69
CA LEU A 221 -28.83 3.90 13.35
C LEU A 221 -28.79 4.23 11.84
N ALA A 222 -29.43 3.41 11.00
CA ALA A 222 -29.35 3.52 9.55
C ALA A 222 -29.77 4.90 8.99
N ALA A 223 -30.81 5.52 9.56
CA ALA A 223 -31.27 6.84 9.14
C ALA A 223 -30.24 7.94 9.44
N LYS A 224 -29.69 7.94 10.66
CA LYS A 224 -28.63 8.86 11.09
C LYS A 224 -27.35 8.66 10.29
N TYR A 225 -27.01 7.42 9.98
CA TYR A 225 -25.86 7.10 9.14
C TYR A 225 -26.02 7.71 7.73
N LEU A 226 -27.18 7.47 7.08
CA LEU A 226 -27.47 8.06 5.77
C LEU A 226 -27.45 9.59 5.79
N GLU A 227 -27.96 10.20 6.86
CA GLU A 227 -27.95 11.66 7.05
C GLU A 227 -26.51 12.20 7.09
N GLN A 228 -25.62 11.58 7.87
CA GLN A 228 -24.21 12.00 7.95
C GLN A 228 -23.49 11.91 6.60
N VAL A 229 -23.68 10.79 5.87
CA VAL A 229 -23.11 10.64 4.52
C VAL A 229 -23.67 11.70 3.56
N THR A 230 -24.98 11.93 3.60
CA THR A 230 -25.63 12.93 2.75
C THR A 230 -25.10 14.34 3.06
N GLN A 231 -24.90 14.66 4.33
CA GLN A 231 -24.36 15.95 4.76
C GLN A 231 -22.92 16.17 4.25
N PHE A 232 -22.12 15.11 4.13
CA PHE A 232 -20.76 15.21 3.60
C PHE A 232 -20.74 15.46 2.09
N PHE A 233 -21.49 14.66 1.32
CA PHE A 233 -21.47 14.73 -0.15
C PHE A 233 -22.36 15.84 -0.73
N THR A 234 -23.47 16.14 -0.07
CA THR A 234 -24.49 17.07 -0.56
C THR A 234 -25.07 17.90 0.60
N PRO A 235 -24.25 18.70 1.30
CA PRO A 235 -24.73 19.57 2.36
C PRO A 235 -25.73 20.61 1.82
N PRO A 236 -26.67 21.08 2.65
CA PRO A 236 -27.56 22.16 2.27
C PRO A 236 -26.77 23.45 1.98
N PRO A 237 -27.23 24.28 1.01
CA PRO A 237 -26.63 25.58 0.74
C PRO A 237 -26.54 26.45 2.02
N PRO A 238 -25.49 27.27 2.18
CA PRO A 238 -24.50 27.69 1.18
C PRO A 238 -23.28 26.75 1.04
N SER A 239 -23.21 25.68 1.85
CA SER A 239 -22.07 24.76 1.83
C SER A 239 -22.01 23.98 0.52
N LYS A 240 -20.79 23.74 0.03
CA LYS A 240 -20.53 22.84 -1.09
C LYS A 240 -20.07 21.50 -0.53
N GLY A 241 -20.58 20.42 -1.08
CA GLY A 241 -20.16 19.07 -0.71
C GLY A 241 -18.77 18.72 -1.21
N TYR A 242 -18.41 17.46 -1.02
CA TYR A 242 -17.14 16.92 -1.48
C TYR A 242 -16.87 17.23 -2.97
N ASN A 243 -15.68 17.78 -3.23
CA ASN A 243 -15.15 17.98 -4.57
C ASN A 243 -13.70 17.41 -4.59
N PRO A 244 -13.40 16.42 -5.46
CA PRO A 244 -12.07 15.83 -5.53
C PRO A 244 -10.98 16.81 -6.00
N THR A 245 -11.37 17.90 -6.67
CA THR A 245 -10.49 18.99 -7.09
C THR A 245 -10.83 20.22 -6.26
N ILE A 246 -10.19 20.41 -5.10
CA ILE A 246 -10.47 21.57 -4.25
C ILE A 246 -9.82 22.79 -4.93
N PRO A 247 -10.61 23.78 -5.41
CA PRO A 247 -10.01 25.06 -5.74
C PRO A 247 -9.57 25.69 -4.43
N SER A 248 -8.27 25.90 -4.29
CA SER A 248 -7.74 26.76 -3.23
C SER A 248 -8.40 28.14 -3.33
N ASP A 249 -8.77 28.73 -2.18
CA ASP A 249 -9.26 30.12 -2.09
C ASP A 249 -8.22 31.14 -2.59
N ASP A 250 -6.94 30.73 -2.68
CA ASP A 250 -5.86 31.45 -3.34
C ASP A 250 -5.68 30.93 -4.78
N PRO A 251 -5.93 31.77 -5.82
CA PRO A 251 -5.75 31.42 -7.23
C PRO A 251 -4.29 31.14 -7.62
N ASN A 252 -3.32 31.41 -6.74
CA ASN A 252 -1.90 31.09 -6.96
C ASN A 252 -1.43 29.83 -6.20
N SER A 253 -2.26 29.25 -5.35
CA SER A 253 -1.93 28.00 -4.65
C SER A 253 -2.27 26.80 -5.54
N PRO A 254 -1.42 25.76 -5.59
CA PRO A 254 -1.65 24.59 -6.42
C PRO A 254 -2.98 23.93 -6.06
N VAL A 255 -3.69 23.42 -7.07
CA VAL A 255 -4.90 22.61 -6.86
C VAL A 255 -4.50 21.38 -6.04
N PHE A 256 -4.96 21.31 -4.79
CA PHE A 256 -4.79 20.11 -3.98
C PHE A 256 -5.86 19.11 -4.37
N GLU A 257 -5.46 18.09 -5.10
CA GLU A 257 -6.30 16.93 -5.36
C GLU A 257 -6.37 16.07 -4.08
N ASP A 258 -7.58 15.65 -3.69
CA ASP A 258 -7.77 14.82 -2.50
C ASP A 258 -7.08 13.45 -2.61
N ARG A 259 -6.63 13.07 -3.82
CA ARG A 259 -5.88 11.84 -4.12
C ARG A 259 -4.68 11.61 -3.19
N GLU A 260 -3.96 12.66 -2.79
CA GLU A 260 -2.80 12.52 -1.89
C GLU A 260 -3.22 12.17 -0.46
N ARG A 261 -4.34 12.73 0.02
CA ARG A 261 -4.90 12.38 1.33
C ARG A 261 -5.44 10.95 1.31
N ILE A 262 -6.20 10.61 0.27
CA ILE A 262 -6.70 9.25 0.03
C ILE A 262 -5.55 8.25 -0.01
N SER A 263 -4.45 8.58 -0.68
CA SER A 263 -3.27 7.70 -0.78
C SER A 263 -2.63 7.40 0.58
N ARG A 264 -2.54 8.40 1.46
CA ARG A 264 -2.02 8.20 2.82
C ARG A 264 -2.91 7.30 3.66
N VAL A 265 -4.24 7.37 3.45
CA VAL A 265 -5.19 6.47 4.10
C VAL A 265 -5.03 5.04 3.60
N LEU A 266 -5.04 4.83 2.28
CA LEU A 266 -5.07 3.52 1.66
C LEU A 266 -3.74 2.75 1.80
N SER A 267 -2.62 3.46 1.81
CA SER A 267 -1.30 2.82 1.83
C SER A 267 -0.90 2.15 3.15
N LYS A 268 -1.60 2.45 4.26
CA LYS A 268 -1.28 1.89 5.58
C LYS A 268 -2.04 0.59 5.81
N SER A 269 -1.30 -0.53 5.89
CA SER A 269 -1.84 -1.90 5.95
C SER A 269 -2.89 -2.08 7.05
N LEU A 270 -2.58 -1.72 8.30
CA LEU A 270 -3.51 -1.89 9.43
C LEU A 270 -4.79 -1.05 9.27
N ARG A 271 -4.65 0.20 8.79
CA ARG A 271 -5.79 1.09 8.54
C ARG A 271 -6.64 0.62 7.38
N TYR A 272 -6.01 0.13 6.32
CA TYR A 272 -6.69 -0.43 5.15
C TYR A 272 -7.49 -1.68 5.52
N THR A 273 -6.96 -2.53 6.39
CA THR A 273 -7.69 -3.70 6.94
C THR A 273 -8.95 -3.28 7.71
N VAL A 274 -8.85 -2.25 8.57
CA VAL A 274 -10.00 -1.68 9.29
C VAL A 274 -11.00 -1.04 8.33
N LEU A 275 -10.52 -0.25 7.36
CA LEU A 275 -11.33 0.36 6.31
C LEU A 275 -12.15 -0.68 5.54
N ASN A 276 -11.50 -1.76 5.09
CA ASN A 276 -12.17 -2.83 4.34
C ASN A 276 -13.28 -3.52 5.15
N CYS A 277 -13.10 -3.68 6.46
CA CYS A 277 -14.18 -4.18 7.31
C CYS A 277 -15.42 -3.28 7.31
N LEU A 278 -15.20 -1.95 7.34
CA LEU A 278 -16.28 -0.97 7.34
C LEU A 278 -16.92 -0.74 5.97
N ARG A 279 -16.25 -1.13 4.86
CA ARG A 279 -16.85 -1.15 3.52
C ARG A 279 -18.03 -2.11 3.41
N GLU A 280 -18.04 -3.15 4.23
CA GLU A 280 -19.10 -4.16 4.26
C GLU A 280 -20.32 -3.71 5.07
N GLU A 281 -20.10 -3.24 6.30
CA GLU A 281 -21.16 -2.83 7.23
C GLU A 281 -20.62 -1.98 8.39
N PRO A 282 -21.48 -1.21 9.09
CA PRO A 282 -21.12 -0.59 10.36
C PRO A 282 -20.82 -1.62 11.45
N LEU A 283 -19.78 -1.39 12.24
CA LEU A 283 -19.28 -2.32 13.26
C LEU A 283 -18.78 -1.59 14.51
N THR A 284 -18.85 -2.25 15.66
CA THR A 284 -18.18 -1.79 16.88
C THR A 284 -16.67 -2.08 16.84
N THR A 285 -15.87 -1.35 17.63
CA THR A 285 -14.40 -1.58 17.74
C THR A 285 -14.07 -3.04 18.00
N ARG A 286 -14.81 -3.70 18.90
CA ARG A 286 -14.62 -5.12 19.24
C ARG A 286 -14.92 -6.05 18.06
N GLN A 287 -16.02 -5.82 17.33
CA GLN A 287 -16.35 -6.64 16.15
C GLN A 287 -15.29 -6.49 15.04
N ILE A 288 -14.73 -5.29 14.87
CA ILE A 288 -13.63 -5.06 13.93
C ILE A 288 -12.37 -5.80 14.41
N ALA A 289 -12.01 -5.71 15.68
CA ALA A 289 -10.89 -6.45 16.26
C ALA A 289 -11.05 -7.96 16.08
N ASP A 290 -12.25 -8.50 16.31
CA ASP A 290 -12.54 -9.92 16.10
C ASP A 290 -12.44 -10.34 14.62
N LYS A 291 -12.92 -9.50 13.68
CA LYS A 291 -12.86 -9.79 12.22
C LYS A 291 -11.46 -9.64 11.62
N THR A 292 -10.68 -8.68 12.11
CA THR A 292 -9.36 -8.34 11.59
C THR A 292 -8.22 -9.04 12.34
N GLU A 293 -8.54 -9.63 13.49
CA GLU A 293 -7.60 -10.19 14.44
C GLU A 293 -6.56 -9.20 14.95
N LEU A 294 -6.85 -7.90 14.85
CA LEU A 294 -6.03 -6.82 15.37
C LEU A 294 -6.35 -6.54 16.84
N PRO A 295 -5.39 -6.07 17.64
CA PRO A 295 -5.66 -5.58 18.99
C PRO A 295 -6.67 -4.42 18.97
N GLU A 296 -7.61 -4.38 19.92
CA GLU A 296 -8.64 -3.33 19.98
C GLU A 296 -8.05 -1.91 20.03
N GLU A 297 -6.90 -1.73 20.69
CA GLU A 297 -6.19 -0.45 20.73
C GLU A 297 -5.72 0.00 19.34
N VAL A 298 -5.19 -0.92 18.54
CA VAL A 298 -4.76 -0.66 17.16
C VAL A 298 -5.96 -0.30 16.28
N VAL A 299 -7.06 -1.04 16.44
CA VAL A 299 -8.31 -0.74 15.74
C VAL A 299 -8.82 0.65 16.13
N GLN A 300 -8.83 0.99 17.42
CA GLN A 300 -9.29 2.29 17.90
C GLN A 300 -8.41 3.42 17.36
N ASN A 301 -7.08 3.25 17.34
CA ASN A 301 -6.15 4.23 16.77
C ASN A 301 -6.37 4.41 15.26
N ALA A 302 -6.59 3.31 14.53
CA ALA A 302 -6.92 3.34 13.12
C ALA A 302 -8.25 4.09 12.87
N LEU A 303 -9.30 3.79 13.64
CA LEU A 303 -10.60 4.45 13.54
C LEU A 303 -10.51 5.95 13.82
N SER A 304 -9.80 6.36 14.87
CA SER A 304 -9.59 7.77 15.20
C SER A 304 -8.81 8.51 14.11
N THR A 305 -7.80 7.86 13.51
CA THR A 305 -7.06 8.44 12.39
C THR A 305 -7.95 8.59 11.16
N LEU A 306 -8.68 7.54 10.80
CA LEU A 306 -9.64 7.57 9.69
C LEU A 306 -10.74 8.64 9.90
N GLN A 307 -11.17 8.86 11.14
CA GLN A 307 -12.13 9.90 11.47
C GLN A 307 -11.55 11.29 11.26
N SER A 308 -10.28 11.50 11.63
CA SER A 308 -9.58 12.77 11.40
C SER A 308 -9.42 13.10 9.90
N ASP A 309 -9.33 12.06 9.07
CA ASP A 309 -9.30 12.16 7.60
C ASP A 309 -10.70 12.20 6.97
N HIS A 310 -11.77 12.33 7.76
CA HIS A 310 -13.18 12.30 7.33
C HIS A 310 -13.58 11.03 6.55
N VAL A 311 -12.95 9.90 6.88
CA VAL A 311 -13.22 8.58 6.29
C VAL A 311 -14.26 7.82 7.10
N THR A 312 -14.16 7.85 8.43
CA THR A 312 -15.09 7.15 9.33
C THR A 312 -15.83 8.12 10.24
N ALA A 313 -16.94 7.65 10.81
CA ALA A 313 -17.66 8.36 11.86
C ALA A 313 -18.32 7.37 12.84
N GLU A 314 -18.45 7.79 14.11
CA GLU A 314 -19.28 7.08 15.08
C GLU A 314 -20.75 7.47 14.85
N ILE A 315 -21.58 6.48 14.50
CA ILE A 315 -23.00 6.68 14.22
C ILE A 315 -23.87 6.49 15.47
N GLY A 316 -23.32 5.94 16.55
CA GLY A 316 -23.95 5.83 17.87
C GLY A 316 -23.66 4.48 18.54
N GLU A 317 -23.82 4.41 19.86
CA GLU A 317 -23.64 3.19 20.65
C GLU A 317 -22.25 2.54 20.46
N GLY A 318 -21.19 3.32 20.21
CA GLY A 318 -19.85 2.80 19.91
C GLY A 318 -19.74 2.11 18.55
N THR A 319 -20.73 2.28 17.67
CA THR A 319 -20.74 1.74 16.30
C THR A 319 -20.11 2.73 15.33
N TRP A 320 -19.12 2.25 14.59
CA TRP A 320 -18.40 2.98 13.56
C TRP A 320 -18.93 2.62 12.17
N ALA A 321 -18.92 3.59 11.26
CA ALA A 321 -19.25 3.40 9.86
C ALA A 321 -18.33 4.25 8.97
N LEU A 322 -18.26 3.93 7.68
CA LEU A 322 -17.61 4.80 6.70
C LEU A 322 -18.45 6.06 6.48
N LEU A 323 -17.90 7.23 6.74
CA LEU A 323 -18.47 8.48 6.23
C LEU A 323 -18.23 8.61 4.72
N THR A 324 -17.02 8.23 4.30
CA THR A 324 -16.59 8.21 2.89
C THR A 324 -15.84 6.94 2.60
N ASP A 325 -15.94 6.45 1.37
CA ASP A 325 -15.12 5.34 0.87
C ASP A 325 -14.01 5.91 -0.03
N PRO A 326 -12.75 6.00 0.44
CA PRO A 326 -11.63 6.40 -0.39
C PRO A 326 -11.37 5.30 -1.41
N VAL A 327 -11.33 5.64 -2.69
CA VAL A 327 -11.17 4.71 -3.80
C VAL A 327 -10.03 5.16 -4.70
N MET A 328 -9.18 4.22 -5.10
CA MET A 328 -8.20 4.41 -6.16
C MET A 328 -8.34 3.36 -7.26
N GLU A 329 -8.57 3.83 -8.48
CA GLU A 329 -8.83 2.98 -9.63
C GLU A 329 -8.01 3.42 -10.84
N THR A 330 -7.68 2.44 -11.68
CA THR A 330 -7.04 2.68 -12.97
C THR A 330 -8.03 2.75 -14.10
N PHE A 331 -7.76 3.61 -15.08
CA PHE A 331 -8.51 3.67 -16.33
C PHE A 331 -7.56 3.68 -17.54
N MET A 332 -8.12 3.40 -18.72
CA MET A 332 -7.36 3.45 -19.97
C MET A 332 -7.12 4.92 -20.35
N PRO A 333 -5.87 5.35 -20.54
CA PRO A 333 -5.57 6.74 -20.87
C PRO A 333 -5.87 7.04 -22.35
N GLU A 334 -7.14 7.07 -22.76
CA GLU A 334 -7.48 7.31 -24.19
C GLU A 334 -6.91 8.64 -24.72
N PHE A 335 -6.73 9.63 -23.83
CA PHE A 335 -6.15 10.93 -24.14
C PHE A 335 -4.70 10.87 -24.66
N ILE A 336 -3.96 9.77 -24.44
CA ILE A 336 -2.60 9.63 -25.00
C ILE A 336 -2.59 9.23 -26.47
N LEU A 337 -3.68 8.72 -27.04
CA LEU A 337 -3.69 8.30 -28.45
C LEU A 337 -3.43 9.48 -29.42
N PRO A 338 -4.08 10.66 -29.26
CA PRO A 338 -3.70 11.85 -30.02
C PRO A 338 -2.26 12.32 -29.78
N VAL A 339 -1.74 12.15 -28.55
CA VAL A 339 -0.35 12.52 -28.20
C VAL A 339 0.64 11.68 -28.97
N ILE A 340 0.46 10.35 -29.01
CA ILE A 340 1.28 9.42 -29.79
C ILE A 340 1.24 9.80 -31.28
N ALA A 341 0.04 10.03 -31.83
CA ALA A 341 -0.13 10.38 -33.24
C ALA A 341 0.59 11.69 -33.60
N LYS A 342 0.50 12.70 -32.73
CA LYS A 342 1.19 13.98 -32.87
C LYS A 342 2.72 13.79 -32.83
N LYS A 343 3.23 13.06 -31.85
CA LYS A 343 4.68 12.78 -31.71
C LYS A 343 5.23 12.01 -32.90
N LEU A 344 4.49 11.04 -33.42
CA LEU A 344 4.86 10.29 -34.63
C LEU A 344 4.93 11.20 -35.85
N SER A 345 3.92 12.06 -36.03
CA SER A 345 3.85 13.02 -37.14
C SER A 345 4.97 14.06 -37.09
N ALA A 346 5.33 14.51 -35.88
CA ALA A 346 6.44 15.41 -35.62
C ALA A 346 7.83 14.73 -35.65
N LYS A 347 7.88 13.40 -35.87
CA LYS A 347 9.09 12.57 -35.84
C LYS A 347 9.86 12.62 -34.50
N GLU A 348 9.16 12.92 -33.41
CA GLU A 348 9.71 12.85 -32.05
C GLU A 348 9.89 11.40 -31.59
N ILE A 349 9.02 10.51 -32.08
CA ILE A 349 9.11 9.05 -31.89
C ILE A 349 9.09 8.32 -33.24
N GLY A 350 9.73 7.16 -33.30
CA GLY A 350 9.72 6.30 -34.48
C GLY A 350 8.46 5.43 -34.57
N PRO A 351 8.13 4.89 -35.77
CA PRO A 351 6.98 4.00 -35.96
C PRO A 351 6.99 2.77 -35.05
N ASP A 352 8.17 2.21 -34.75
CA ASP A 352 8.30 1.02 -33.90
C ASP A 352 7.89 1.31 -32.44
N ILE A 353 8.26 2.49 -31.91
CA ILE A 353 7.87 2.92 -30.56
C ILE A 353 6.37 3.16 -30.50
N ALA A 354 5.81 3.86 -31.49
CA ALA A 354 4.37 4.13 -31.56
C ALA A 354 3.57 2.82 -31.65
N ARG A 355 4.00 1.88 -32.51
CA ARG A 355 3.37 0.56 -32.62
C ARG A 355 3.47 -0.20 -31.30
N ARG A 356 4.64 -0.24 -30.69
CA ARG A 356 4.84 -0.96 -29.43
C ARG A 356 3.98 -0.39 -28.31
N HIS A 357 3.82 0.93 -28.24
CA HIS A 357 2.93 1.54 -27.25
C HIS A 357 1.48 1.09 -27.44
N LEU A 358 0.97 1.07 -28.68
CA LEU A 358 -0.38 0.58 -28.97
C LEU A 358 -0.55 -0.92 -28.66
N GLU A 359 0.47 -1.74 -28.94
CA GLU A 359 0.49 -3.16 -28.55
C GLU A 359 0.40 -3.32 -27.03
N LEU A 360 1.19 -2.57 -26.27
CA LEU A 360 1.18 -2.62 -24.80
C LEU A 360 -0.15 -2.15 -24.21
N LEU A 361 -0.77 -1.11 -24.78
CA LEU A 361 -2.12 -0.68 -24.39
C LEU A 361 -3.14 -1.78 -24.67
N SER A 362 -3.06 -2.41 -25.84
CA SER A 362 -3.91 -3.55 -26.18
C SER A 362 -3.69 -4.71 -25.20
N GLU A 363 -2.45 -5.13 -24.93
CA GLU A 363 -2.12 -6.18 -23.96
C GLU A 363 -2.70 -5.87 -22.56
N ALA A 364 -2.60 -4.62 -22.11
CA ALA A 364 -3.05 -4.20 -20.79
C ALA A 364 -4.59 -4.20 -20.62
N TRP A 365 -5.35 -4.06 -21.71
CA TRP A 365 -6.81 -3.82 -21.68
C TRP A 365 -7.66 -4.85 -22.45
N SER A 366 -7.10 -5.60 -23.40
CA SER A 366 -7.82 -6.57 -24.24
C SER A 366 -8.28 -7.83 -23.50
N GLY A 367 -7.78 -8.08 -22.28
CA GLY A 367 -8.16 -9.22 -21.42
C GLY A 367 -9.24 -8.92 -20.37
N ARG A 368 -9.70 -7.67 -20.22
CA ARG A 368 -10.78 -7.29 -19.28
C ARG A 368 -12.13 -7.36 -20.01
N LYS A 369 -12.80 -8.51 -19.96
CA LYS A 369 -14.22 -8.66 -20.35
C LYS A 369 -15.09 -8.83 -19.12
#